data_AF-A0AB34LF58-F1
#
_entry.id   AF-A0AB34LF58-F1
#
_cell.length_a   1.000
_cell.length_b   1.000
_cell.length_c   1.000
_cell.angle_alpha   90.00
_cell.angle_beta   90.00
_cell.angle_gamma   90.00
#
_symmetry.space_group_name_H-M   'P 1'
#
loop_
_entity.id
_entity.type
_entity.pdbx_description
1 polymer ?
#
loop_
_entity_poly.entity_id
_entity_poly.type
_entity_poly.pdbx_seq_one_letter_code
_entity_poly.pdbx_strand_id
1 'polypeptide(L)'
;MYVSSETGIMYDLFDSEGEFPIECMLVKEQGEDEYRPLAFCSIQGFEYEKGYEYDLRVNKTTLANPPADGSIYKYQLVRVVEKRQVGNPNEAE
;
A
#
# COMPACT_ATOMS: atom_id res chain seq x y z
N MET A 1 2.41 -8.57 -4.49
CA MET A 1 2.53 -7.14 -4.13
C MET A 1 2.94 -7.16 -2.68
N TYR A 2 4.12 -6.64 -2.41
CA TYR A 2 4.68 -6.61 -1.08
C TYR A 2 4.23 -5.32 -0.39
N VAL A 3 3.78 -5.42 0.85
CA VAL A 3 3.40 -4.27 1.68
C VAL A 3 4.33 -4.26 2.88
N SER A 4 5.01 -3.13 3.09
CA SER A 4 5.93 -2.97 4.22
C SER A 4 5.15 -2.76 5.52
N SER A 5 5.74 -3.18 6.64
CA SER A 5 5.29 -2.82 7.98
C SER A 5 5.44 -1.33 8.30
N GLU A 6 6.21 -0.62 7.49
CA GLU A 6 6.42 0.81 7.59
C GLU A 6 5.37 1.58 6.77
N THR A 7 4.93 2.70 7.33
CA THR A 7 4.04 3.65 6.68
C THR A 7 4.84 4.80 6.09
N GLY A 8 4.49 5.21 4.87
CA GLY A 8 5.02 6.40 4.23
C GLY A 8 4.09 7.60 4.44
N ILE A 9 4.56 8.76 4.00
CA ILE A 9 3.75 9.98 3.89
C ILE A 9 3.53 10.26 2.42
N MET A 10 2.28 10.52 2.04
CA MET A 10 1.93 11.09 0.74
C MET A 10 1.21 12.42 0.95
N TYR A 11 1.22 13.25 -0.09
CA TYR A 11 0.52 14.52 -0.12
C TYR A 11 -0.56 14.44 -1.19
N ASP A 12 -1.69 15.06 -0.91
CA ASP A 12 -2.75 15.17 -1.90
C ASP A 12 -2.29 16.07 -3.06
N LEU A 13 -2.81 15.83 -4.27
CA LEU A 13 -2.46 16.62 -5.46
C LEU A 13 -2.80 18.11 -5.31
N PHE A 14 -3.73 18.45 -4.42
CA PHE A 14 -4.10 19.84 -4.10
C PHE A 14 -3.28 20.44 -2.94
N ASP A 15 -2.46 19.65 -2.25
CA ASP A 15 -1.64 20.09 -1.12
C ASP A 15 -0.21 20.45 -1.57
N SER A 16 -0.08 21.53 -2.35
CA SER A 16 1.21 21.95 -2.92
C SER A 16 2.20 22.50 -1.88
N GLU A 17 1.71 22.85 -0.69
CA GLU A 17 2.51 23.37 0.43
C GLU A 17 2.95 22.26 1.40
N GLY A 18 2.44 21.03 1.23
CA GLY A 18 2.79 19.87 2.05
C GLY A 18 2.30 19.99 3.50
N GLU A 19 1.22 20.74 3.72
CA GLU A 19 0.69 21.04 5.05
C GLU A 19 -0.13 19.89 5.64
N PHE A 20 -0.64 19.00 4.78
CA PHE A 20 -1.51 17.90 5.18
C PHE A 20 -0.88 16.54 4.80
N PRO A 21 0.13 16.08 5.55
CA PRO A 21 0.70 14.76 5.33
C PRO A 21 -0.35 13.66 5.57
N ILE A 22 -0.62 12.87 4.55
CA ILE A 22 -1.53 11.72 4.63
C ILE A 22 -0.67 10.46 4.81
N GLU A 23 -0.84 9.81 5.96
CA GLU A 23 -0.17 8.55 6.23
C GLU A 23 -0.70 7.45 5.29
N CYS A 24 0.22 6.68 4.71
CA CYS A 24 -0.06 5.67 3.70
C CYS A 24 0.78 4.41 3.92
N MET A 25 0.36 3.29 3.35
CA MET A 25 1.17 2.07 3.34
C MET A 25 2.20 2.13 2.22
N LEU A 26 3.37 1.54 2.43
CA LEU A 26 4.38 1.38 1.39
C LEU A 26 4.16 0.05 0.67
N VAL A 27 3.95 0.09 -0.64
CA VAL A 27 3.73 -1.09 -1.46
C VAL A 27 4.77 -1.21 -2.58
N LYS A 28 5.15 -2.44 -2.91
CA LYS A 28 6.04 -2.78 -4.01
C LYS A 28 5.36 -3.81 -4.91
N GLU A 29 5.14 -3.43 -6.17
CA GLU A 29 4.58 -4.34 -7.17
C GLU A 29 5.61 -5.42 -7.57
N GLN A 30 5.15 -6.59 -8.00
CA GLN A 30 6.07 -7.61 -8.51
C GLN A 30 6.70 -7.13 -9.82
N GLY A 31 8.02 -7.01 -9.84
CA GLY A 31 8.79 -6.51 -10.98
C GLY A 31 9.30 -5.08 -10.82
N GLU A 32 8.78 -4.33 -9.85
CA GLU A 32 9.35 -3.03 -9.45
C GLU A 32 10.43 -3.27 -8.38
N ASP A 33 11.42 -2.38 -8.30
CA ASP A 33 12.47 -2.47 -7.27
C ASP A 33 12.18 -1.55 -6.06
N GLU A 34 11.36 -0.52 -6.25
CA GLU A 34 11.11 0.53 -5.26
C GLU A 34 9.73 0.41 -4.63
N TYR A 35 9.65 0.73 -3.34
CA TYR A 35 8.38 0.91 -2.64
C TYR A 35 7.76 2.25 -2.99
N ARG A 36 6.44 2.28 -3.17
CA ARG A 36 5.67 3.49 -3.40
C ARG A 36 4.63 3.68 -2.32
N PRO A 37 4.36 4.92 -1.89
CA PRO A 37 3.25 5.19 -0.99
C PRO A 37 1.94 4.90 -1.71
N LEU A 38 1.05 4.20 -1.01
CA LEU A 38 -0.29 3.86 -1.48
C LEU A 38 -1.27 4.07 -0.31
N ALA A 39 -2.37 4.77 -0.56
CA ALA A 39 -3.36 5.02 0.49
C ALA A 39 -3.92 3.71 1.05
N PHE A 40 -4.18 3.66 2.36
CA PHE A 40 -4.61 2.43 3.07
C PHE A 40 -5.86 1.76 2.46
N CYS A 41 -6.74 2.54 1.82
CA CYS A 41 -7.98 2.04 1.20
C CYS A 41 -7.85 1.77 -0.32
N SER A 42 -6.63 1.79 -0.87
CA SER A 42 -6.42 1.65 -2.32
C SER A 42 -6.60 0.22 -2.84
N ILE A 43 -6.43 -0.79 -1.98
CA ILE A 43 -6.57 -2.20 -2.34
C ILE A 43 -7.93 -2.69 -1.85
N GLN A 44 -8.82 -3.00 -2.78
CA GLN A 44 -10.17 -3.45 -2.43
C GLN A 44 -10.12 -4.81 -1.70
N GLY A 45 -10.70 -4.86 -0.51
CA GLY A 45 -10.77 -6.08 0.32
C GLY A 45 -9.51 -6.36 1.14
N PHE A 46 -8.54 -5.44 1.16
CA PHE A 46 -7.37 -5.51 2.04
C PHE A 46 -7.43 -4.40 3.08
N GLU A 47 -7.14 -4.74 4.33
CA GLU A 47 -6.99 -3.79 5.43
C GLU A 47 -5.57 -3.89 5.95
N TYR A 48 -4.86 -2.77 5.93
CA TYR A 48 -3.48 -2.70 6.39
C TYR A 48 -3.42 -2.50 7.91
N GLU A 49 -2.57 -3.27 8.58
CA GLU A 49 -2.23 -3.06 9.99
C GLU A 49 -0.77 -2.62 10.12
N LYS A 50 -0.54 -1.55 10.88
CA LYS A 50 0.81 -1.04 11.16
C LYS A 50 1.64 -2.10 11.89
N GLY A 51 2.92 -2.21 11.53
CA GLY A 51 3.81 -3.21 12.12
C GLY A 51 3.62 -4.62 11.55
N TYR A 52 2.93 -4.77 10.42
CA TYR A 52 2.86 -6.03 9.68
C TYR A 52 3.31 -5.86 8.24
N GLU A 53 4.16 -6.78 7.80
CA GLU A 53 4.48 -6.98 6.40
C GLU A 53 3.52 -7.97 5.78
N TYR A 54 3.13 -7.71 4.53
CA TYR A 54 2.23 -8.58 3.79
C TYR A 54 2.78 -8.89 2.41
N ASP A 55 2.73 -10.16 2.02
CA ASP A 55 2.80 -10.50 0.60
C ASP A 55 1.36 -10.78 0.12
N LEU A 56 0.87 -9.92 -0.76
CA LEU A 56 -0.50 -9.95 -1.26
C LEU A 56 -0.52 -10.40 -2.72
N ARG A 57 -1.39 -11.35 -3.03
CA ARG A 57 -1.80 -11.61 -4.40
C ARG A 57 -2.92 -10.62 -4.72
N VAL A 58 -2.63 -9.61 -5.51
CA VAL A 58 -3.60 -8.62 -5.99
C VAL A 58 -3.84 -8.78 -7.48
N ASN A 59 -5.04 -8.46 -7.94
CA ASN A 59 -5.36 -8.36 -9.35
C ASN A 59 -5.35 -6.88 -9.74
N LYS A 60 -4.43 -6.50 -10.64
CA LYS A 60 -4.31 -5.15 -11.19
C LYS A 60 -5.16 -5.08 -12.45
N THR A 61 -6.24 -4.32 -12.39
CA THR A 61 -7.11 -4.09 -13.54
C THR A 61 -6.90 -2.67 -14.04
N THR A 62 -6.47 -2.53 -15.31
CA THR A 62 -6.42 -1.23 -15.97
C THR A 62 -7.82 -0.89 -16.47
N LEU A 63 -8.38 0.21 -16.01
CA LEU A 63 -9.66 0.72 -16.47
C LEU A 63 -9.46 1.36 -17.85
N ALA A 64 -10.15 0.83 -18.87
CA ALA A 64 -10.08 1.34 -20.24
C ALA A 64 -10.69 2.76 -20.40
N ASN A 65 -11.52 3.18 -19.44
CA ASN A 65 -12.14 4.50 -19.41
C ASN A 65 -12.06 5.07 -17.99
N PRO A 66 -10.89 5.56 -17.56
CA PRO A 66 -10.73 6.12 -16.23
C PRO A 66 -11.56 7.40 -16.09
N PRO A 67 -12.26 7.63 -14.96
CA PRO A 67 -12.79 8.96 -14.67
C PRO A 67 -11.64 9.97 -14.64
N ALA A 68 -11.89 11.21 -15.05
CA ALA A 68 -10.88 12.25 -15.27
C ALA A 68 -9.98 12.56 -14.05
N ASP A 69 -10.33 12.05 -12.86
CA ASP A 69 -9.70 12.33 -11.56
C ASP A 69 -9.20 11.05 -10.85
N GLY A 70 -9.27 9.88 -11.51
CA GLY A 70 -8.98 8.59 -10.89
C GLY A 70 -7.69 7.94 -11.39
N SER A 71 -7.05 7.17 -10.51
CA SER A 71 -5.99 6.25 -10.93
C SER A 71 -6.54 5.23 -11.95
N ILE A 72 -5.85 5.08 -13.08
CA ILE A 72 -6.24 4.14 -14.14
C ILE A 72 -6.12 2.67 -13.72
N TYR A 73 -5.49 2.41 -12.57
CA TYR A 73 -5.25 1.08 -12.03
C TYR A 73 -6.12 0.84 -10.80
N LYS A 74 -6.85 -0.27 -10.81
CA LYS A 74 -7.59 -0.77 -9.65
C LYS A 74 -6.93 -2.03 -9.11
N TYR A 75 -6.59 -2.02 -7.82
CA TYR A 75 -6.05 -3.18 -7.12
C TYR A 75 -7.16 -3.88 -6.34
N GLN A 76 -7.37 -5.16 -6.61
CA GLN A 76 -8.31 -6.00 -5.86
C GLN A 76 -7.54 -7.12 -5.17
N LEU A 77 -7.73 -7.27 -3.86
CA LEU A 77 -7.14 -8.38 -3.12
C LEU A 77 -7.73 -9.70 -3.64
N VAL A 78 -6.85 -10.60 -4.09
CA VAL A 78 -7.22 -11.98 -4.43
C VAL A 78 -7.03 -12.86 -3.20
N ARG A 79 -5.86 -12.76 -2.55
CA ARG A 79 -5.56 -13.42 -1.27
C ARG A 79 -4.30 -12.84 -0.62
N VAL A 80 -4.20 -13.00 0.69
CA VAL A 80 -2.96 -12.82 1.43
C VAL A 80 -2.12 -14.08 1.26
N VAL A 81 -0.90 -13.93 0.73
CA VAL A 81 0.08 -15.02 0.58
C VAL A 81 0.83 -15.21 1.89
N GLU A 82 1.30 -14.12 2.48
CA GLU A 82 1.99 -14.11 3.76
C GLU A 82 1.60 -12.86 4.55
N LYS A 83 1.49 -13.00 5.87
CA LYS A 83 1.36 -11.90 6.83
C LYS A 83 2.41 -12.15 7.90
N ARG A 84 3.34 -11.21 8.07
CA ARG A 84 4.42 -11.28 9.05
C ARG A 84 4.32 -10.08 9.96
N GLN A 85 4.31 -10.30 11.27
CA GLN A 85 4.41 -9.20 12.22
C GLN A 85 5.85 -8.74 12.31
N VAL A 86 6.11 -7.48 11.99
CA VAL A 86 7.36 -6.79 12.29
C VAL A 86 7.20 -6.15 13.66
N GLY A 87 7.13 -7.02 14.66
CA GLY A 87 7.39 -6.65 16.04
C GLY A 87 8.82 -7.05 16.33
N ASN A 88 9.61 -6.12 16.87
CA ASN A 88 10.88 -6.53 17.44
C ASN A 88 10.61 -7.67 18.45
N PRO A 89 11.39 -8.75 18.35
CA PRO A 89 11.13 -10.02 19.01
C PRO A 89 11.30 -9.83 20.51
N ASN A 90 10.75 -10.74 21.30
CA ASN A 90 11.05 -10.91 22.71
C ASN A 90 12.49 -10.44 23.05
N GLU A 91 12.64 -9.51 24.00
CA GLU A 91 13.79 -9.49 24.90
C GLU A 91 13.90 -10.91 25.47
N ALA A 92 14.75 -11.72 24.84
CA ALA A 92 15.12 -13.05 25.26
C ALA A 92 16.64 -13.05 25.38
N GLU A 93 17.14 -12.31 26.36
CA GLU A 93 18.44 -12.54 26.99
C GLU A 93 18.31 -12.38 28.51
#